data_AF-A0AAN5BNC8-F1
#
_entry.id   AF-A0AAN5BNC8-F1
#
_cell.length_a   1.000
_cell.length_b   1.000
_cell.length_c   1.000
_cell.angle_alpha   90.00
_cell.angle_beta   90.00
_cell.angle_gamma   90.00
#
_symmetry.space_group_name_H-M   'P 1'
#
loop_
_entity.id
_entity.type
_entity.pdbx_description
1 polymer ?
#
loop_
_entity_poly.entity_id
_entity_poly.type
_entity_poly.pdbx_seq_one_letter_code
_entity_poly.pdbx_strand_id
1 'polypeptide(L)'
;MFMLAQFQGPYTINPSFEHLDHNILITRVSCVQDWGRLMKQAYDHLKPSGYFECAEFVIDAFSDDGTFKQDSPYREYINNLNKAGEITGRPMNVATSLKTWMKNAGFENVTEVVYVIPYGPWPKDPKLKEIGRWQYVQAPEGVEAYGLRLYTQVLGWPESEAKLHQALVKQQLRDKSLHIYGKLCVVRQFSLTIPLQVILLLTVAQDMWSMVGSVERNERKKSGARCLESM
;
A
#
# COMPACT_ATOMS: atom_id res chain seq x y z
N MET A 1 -5.21 -7.19 16.23
CA MET A 1 -5.07 -5.83 16.79
C MET A 1 -4.26 -5.01 15.81
N PHE A 2 -4.87 -4.02 15.16
CA PHE A 2 -4.21 -3.17 14.16
C PHE A 2 -3.32 -2.15 14.87
N MET A 3 -2.05 -2.04 14.50
CA MET A 3 -1.22 -0.93 14.98
C MET A 3 -1.54 0.31 14.13
N LEU A 4 -2.55 1.07 14.55
CA LEU A 4 -2.56 2.50 14.26
C LEU A 4 -1.47 3.12 15.13
N ALA A 5 -0.39 3.63 14.53
CA ALA A 5 0.56 4.45 15.26
C ALA A 5 -0.20 5.68 15.82
N GLN A 6 -0.57 5.64 17.10
CA GLN A 6 -1.15 6.80 17.77
C GLN A 6 -0.07 7.84 18.01
N PHE A 7 -0.33 9.06 17.54
CA PHE A 7 0.48 10.23 17.76
C PHE A 7 0.38 10.68 19.23
N GLN A 8 1.49 10.73 19.94
CA GLN A 8 1.63 11.59 21.13
C GLN A 8 2.74 12.62 20.88
N GLY A 9 2.35 13.88 20.73
CA GLY A 9 3.25 15.02 20.89
C GLY A 9 4.38 15.18 19.86
N PRO A 10 5.11 16.30 19.91
CA PRO A 10 5.83 16.81 18.77
C PRO A 10 7.22 16.14 18.65
N TYR A 11 7.43 15.43 17.54
CA TYR A 11 8.73 15.04 16.98
C TYR A 11 9.52 13.87 17.58
N THR A 12 8.84 12.80 17.99
CA THR A 12 9.51 11.48 18.12
C THR A 12 8.53 10.35 17.83
N ILE A 13 8.70 9.67 16.69
CA ILE A 13 8.13 8.33 16.53
C ILE A 13 9.05 7.41 17.32
N ASN A 14 8.59 6.94 18.47
CA ASN A 14 9.20 5.84 19.19
C ASN A 14 8.20 4.67 19.11
N PRO A 15 8.22 3.88 18.02
CA PRO A 15 7.35 2.72 17.98
C PRO A 15 7.90 1.73 19.00
N SER A 16 7.19 1.54 20.11
CA SER A 16 7.47 0.44 21.03
C SER A 16 7.09 -0.85 20.32
N PHE A 17 8.06 -1.48 19.66
CA PHE A 17 7.89 -2.75 18.93
C PHE A 17 7.92 -3.95 19.90
N GLU A 18 7.19 -3.88 21.01
CA GLU A 18 7.09 -5.02 21.93
C GLU A 18 6.16 -6.08 21.34
N HIS A 19 6.77 -7.17 20.86
CA HIS A 19 6.16 -8.44 20.42
C HIS A 19 4.97 -8.33 19.46
N LEU A 20 5.26 -8.32 18.15
CA LEU A 20 4.25 -8.16 17.12
C LEU A 20 4.06 -9.45 16.31
N ASP A 21 2.87 -10.06 16.43
CA ASP A 21 2.53 -11.29 15.70
C ASP A 21 2.13 -11.04 14.24
N HIS A 22 1.51 -9.90 13.92
CA HIS A 22 1.10 -9.50 12.57
C HIS A 22 1.10 -7.97 12.43
N ASN A 23 1.92 -7.38 11.56
CA ASN A 23 2.01 -5.93 11.39
C ASN A 23 1.55 -5.47 10.00
N ILE A 24 0.48 -4.69 9.96
CA ILE A 24 0.21 -3.76 8.84
C ILE A 24 0.63 -2.38 9.35
N LEU A 25 1.60 -1.73 8.70
CA LEU A 25 2.01 -0.36 9.00
C LEU A 25 1.48 0.57 7.90
N ILE A 26 0.33 1.20 8.14
CA ILE A 26 -0.14 2.32 7.29
C ILE A 26 0.54 3.58 7.81
N THR A 27 1.68 3.92 7.22
CA THR A 27 2.34 5.20 7.45
C THR A 27 1.60 6.32 6.71
N ARG A 28 1.86 7.56 7.12
CA ARG A 28 1.48 8.73 6.34
C ARG A 28 2.74 9.50 5.95
N VAL A 29 2.93 9.73 4.65
CA VAL A 29 4.01 10.49 4.00
C VAL A 29 4.71 11.55 4.86
N SER A 30 3.97 12.37 5.60
CA SER A 30 4.49 13.56 6.29
C SER A 30 5.09 13.34 7.68
N CYS A 31 5.05 12.14 8.25
CA CYS A 31 5.51 11.89 9.63
C CYS A 31 6.85 11.14 9.73
N VAL A 32 7.35 10.57 8.64
CA VAL A 32 8.60 9.79 8.62
C VAL A 32 9.72 10.64 8.04
N GLN A 33 10.76 10.90 8.84
CA GLN A 33 11.93 11.66 8.38
C GLN A 33 12.95 10.76 7.67
N ASP A 34 13.15 9.54 8.19
CA ASP A 34 14.12 8.58 7.67
C ASP A 34 13.42 7.24 7.44
N TRP A 35 13.06 7.01 6.18
CA TRP A 35 12.42 5.79 5.73
C TRP A 35 13.35 4.58 5.79
N GLY A 36 14.64 4.76 5.52
CA GLY A 36 15.62 3.67 5.60
C GLY A 36 15.72 3.14 7.03
N ARG A 37 15.83 4.05 8.01
CA ARG A 37 15.82 3.71 9.43
C ARG A 37 14.51 3.05 9.86
N LEU A 38 13.36 3.59 9.45
CA LEU A 38 12.06 3.01 9.80
C LEU A 38 11.93 1.57 9.28
N MET A 39 12.28 1.35 8.00
CA MET A 39 12.24 0.02 7.40
C MET A 39 13.20 -0.94 8.09
N LYS A 40 14.41 -0.47 8.44
CA LYS A 40 15.38 -1.28 9.18
C LYS A 40 14.88 -1.66 10.56
N GLN A 41 14.31 -0.72 11.31
CA GLN A 41 13.70 -1.00 12.60
C GLN A 41 12.52 -1.96 12.49
N ALA A 42 11.66 -1.78 11.47
CA ALA A 42 10.56 -2.69 11.22
C ALA A 42 11.05 -4.12 10.93
N TYR A 43 12.13 -4.26 10.14
CA TYR A 43 12.76 -5.54 9.86
C TYR A 43 13.32 -6.20 11.12
N ASP A 44 14.09 -5.45 11.93
CA ASP A 44 14.79 -5.98 13.11
C ASP A 44 13.83 -6.45 14.21
N HIS A 45 12.61 -5.91 14.27
CA HIS A 45 11.59 -6.27 15.26
C HIS A 45 10.49 -7.19 14.69
N LEU A 46 10.55 -7.56 13.41
CA LEU A 46 9.59 -8.47 12.82
C LEU A 46 9.89 -9.91 13.27
N LYS A 47 8.88 -10.62 13.76
CA LYS A 47 9.01 -12.05 14.04
C LYS A 47 9.29 -12.83 12.73
N PRO A 48 9.97 -13.99 12.75
CA PRO A 48 10.29 -14.76 11.55
C PRO A 48 9.09 -15.15 10.65
N SER A 49 7.90 -15.30 11.23
CA SER A 49 6.63 -15.54 10.53
C SER A 49 5.78 -14.28 10.34
N GLY A 50 6.32 -13.12 10.70
CA GLY A 50 5.63 -11.84 10.62
C GLY A 50 5.44 -11.39 9.18
N TYR A 51 4.41 -10.58 8.99
CA TYR A 51 4.10 -9.88 7.75
C TYR A 51 4.32 -8.39 7.99
N PHE A 52 4.88 -7.70 6.99
CA PHE A 52 4.97 -6.26 6.97
C PHE A 52 4.41 -5.70 5.67
N GLU A 53 3.50 -4.74 5.80
CA GLU A 53 2.92 -3.98 4.69
C GLU A 53 3.00 -2.49 4.97
N CYS A 54 3.36 -1.73 3.94
CA CYS A 54 3.39 -0.29 3.93
C CYS A 54 2.57 0.22 2.74
N ALA A 55 1.71 1.21 2.99
CA ALA A 55 0.82 1.77 1.98
C ALA A 55 0.96 3.30 1.96
N GLU A 56 1.31 3.87 0.80
CA GLU A 56 1.44 5.32 0.64
C GLU A 56 0.83 5.80 -0.67
N PHE A 57 0.24 6.99 -0.63
CA PHE A 57 -0.28 7.66 -1.80
C PHE A 57 0.87 8.29 -2.61
N VAL A 58 0.79 8.14 -3.93
CA VAL A 58 1.53 8.99 -4.85
C VAL A 58 0.92 10.39 -4.75
N ILE A 59 1.75 11.39 -4.46
CA ILE A 59 1.39 12.80 -4.43
C ILE A 59 1.41 13.33 -5.87
N ASP A 60 0.43 12.83 -6.62
CA ASP A 60 0.12 13.20 -8.00
C ASP A 60 -1.36 12.84 -8.29
N ALA A 61 -1.88 13.33 -9.40
CA ALA A 61 -3.19 13.00 -9.91
C ALA A 61 -3.11 12.66 -11.40
N PHE A 62 -3.95 11.70 -11.79
CA PHE A 62 -3.99 11.12 -13.12
C PHE A 62 -5.42 11.19 -13.67
N SER A 63 -5.54 11.19 -14.99
CA SER A 63 -6.82 11.21 -15.70
C SER A 63 -6.59 10.57 -17.07
N ASP A 64 -7.53 9.72 -17.50
CA ASP A 64 -7.39 8.96 -18.75
C ASP A 64 -8.17 9.59 -19.91
N ASP A 65 -8.99 10.62 -19.64
CA ASP A 65 -9.90 11.22 -20.62
C ASP A 65 -9.62 12.71 -20.89
N GLY A 66 -8.52 13.23 -20.34
CA GLY A 66 -8.07 14.61 -20.54
C GLY A 66 -8.87 15.66 -19.75
N THR A 67 -9.76 15.25 -18.85
CA THR A 67 -10.49 16.19 -17.96
C THR A 67 -9.54 16.91 -17.00
N PHE A 68 -8.40 16.30 -16.66
CA PHE A 68 -7.37 16.93 -15.85
C PHE A 68 -6.34 17.67 -16.68
N LYS A 69 -6.51 18.99 -16.78
CA LYS A 69 -5.58 19.86 -17.50
C LYS A 69 -4.32 20.16 -16.68
N GLN A 70 -3.20 20.33 -17.38
CA GLN A 70 -1.90 20.60 -16.73
C GLN A 70 -1.77 22.06 -16.23
N ASP A 71 -2.63 22.96 -16.70
CA ASP A 71 -2.73 24.36 -16.29
C ASP A 71 -3.82 24.58 -15.22
N SER A 72 -4.26 23.53 -14.52
CA SER A 72 -5.34 23.63 -13.54
C SER A 72 -4.84 23.96 -12.12
N PRO A 73 -5.68 24.58 -11.27
CA PRO A 73 -5.33 24.88 -9.88
C PRO A 73 -4.83 23.66 -9.09
N TYR A 74 -5.45 22.50 -9.27
CA TYR A 74 -5.03 21.28 -8.59
C TYR A 74 -3.66 20.75 -9.07
N ARG A 75 -3.32 20.90 -10.36
CA ARG A 75 -1.98 20.56 -10.86
C ARG A 75 -0.93 21.51 -10.26
N GLU A 76 -1.19 22.81 -10.26
CA GLU A 76 -0.33 23.80 -9.61
C GLU A 76 -0.15 23.47 -8.11
N TYR A 77 -1.23 23.06 -7.45
CA TYR A 77 -1.19 22.66 -6.05
C TYR A 77 -0.24 21.49 -5.79
N ILE A 78 -0.34 20.41 -6.59
CA ILE A 78 0.56 19.25 -6.50
C ILE A 78 2.01 19.67 -6.74
N ASN A 79 2.27 20.50 -7.76
CA ASN A 79 3.62 20.97 -8.08
C ASN A 79 4.22 21.78 -6.93
N ASN A 80 3.44 22.68 -6.32
CA ASN A 80 3.86 23.47 -5.17
C ASN A 80 4.15 22.58 -3.94
N LEU A 81 3.33 21.57 -3.67
CA LEU A 81 3.61 20.60 -2.59
C LEU A 81 4.93 19.86 -2.81
N ASN A 82 5.17 19.37 -4.03
CA ASN A 82 6.41 18.66 -4.36
C ASN A 82 7.63 19.59 -4.23
N LYS A 83 7.54 20.81 -4.77
CA LYS A 83 8.59 21.84 -4.64
C LYS A 83 8.90 22.17 -3.17
N ALA A 84 7.87 22.32 -2.33
CA ALA A 84 8.07 22.56 -0.91
C ALA A 84 8.75 21.36 -0.21
N GLY A 85 8.39 20.13 -0.60
CA GLY A 85 9.06 18.91 -0.14
C GLY A 85 10.55 18.89 -0.49
N GLU A 86 10.90 19.25 -1.72
CA GLU A 86 12.29 19.35 -2.17
C GLU A 86 13.09 20.39 -1.37
N ILE A 87 12.54 21.60 -1.18
CA ILE A 87 13.19 22.68 -0.41
C ILE A 87 13.45 22.26 1.04
N THR A 88 12.51 21.53 1.66
CA THR A 88 12.66 21.06 3.05
C THR A 88 13.49 19.79 3.20
N GLY A 89 13.98 19.21 2.10
CA GLY A 89 14.69 17.93 2.10
C GLY A 89 13.80 16.74 2.46
N ARG A 90 12.47 16.89 2.34
CA ARG A 90 11.45 15.88 2.63
C ARG A 90 10.54 15.69 1.42
N PRO A 91 10.97 14.90 0.42
CA PRO A 91 10.16 14.65 -0.77
C PRO A 91 8.77 14.13 -0.39
N MET A 92 7.74 14.71 -1.00
CA MET A 92 6.35 14.30 -0.76
C MET A 92 6.03 12.96 -1.44
N ASN A 93 6.69 12.65 -2.57
CA ASN A 93 6.50 11.39 -3.29
C ASN A 93 7.43 10.29 -2.76
N VAL A 94 6.99 9.59 -1.72
CA VAL A 94 7.73 8.47 -1.10
C VAL A 94 7.25 7.09 -1.56
N ALA A 95 6.04 7.02 -2.11
CA ALA A 95 5.34 5.78 -2.46
C ALA A 95 6.15 4.89 -3.43
N THR A 96 6.85 5.49 -4.39
CA THR A 96 7.67 4.77 -5.38
C THR A 96 8.98 4.21 -4.81
N SER A 97 9.42 4.72 -3.67
CA SER A 97 10.69 4.33 -3.02
C SER A 97 10.50 3.22 -1.97
N LEU A 98 9.27 2.98 -1.53
CA LEU A 98 8.94 2.01 -0.48
C LEU A 98 9.51 0.62 -0.76
N LYS A 99 9.32 0.10 -1.97
CA LYS A 99 9.83 -1.22 -2.38
C LYS A 99 11.35 -1.30 -2.27
N THR A 100 12.04 -0.26 -2.69
CA THR A 100 13.50 -0.18 -2.62
C THR A 100 13.97 -0.13 -1.18
N TRP A 101 13.35 0.68 -0.33
CA TRP A 101 13.72 0.77 1.09
C TRP A 101 13.46 -0.53 1.84
N MET A 102 12.35 -1.22 1.57
CA MET A 102 12.09 -2.54 2.15
C MET A 102 13.16 -3.55 1.73
N LYS A 103 13.51 -3.62 0.44
CA LYS A 103 14.58 -4.52 -0.02
C LYS A 103 15.92 -4.21 0.64
N ASN A 104 16.29 -2.92 0.72
CA ASN A 104 17.54 -2.50 1.33
C ASN A 104 17.61 -2.79 2.85
N ALA A 105 16.46 -2.82 3.54
CA ALA A 105 16.40 -3.18 4.95
C ALA A 105 16.57 -4.68 5.22
N GLY A 106 16.47 -5.53 4.20
CA GLY A 106 16.63 -6.98 4.28
C GLY A 106 15.34 -7.78 4.06
N PHE A 107 14.20 -7.12 3.78
CA PHE A 107 12.96 -7.84 3.50
C PHE A 107 13.08 -8.67 2.21
N GLU A 108 12.72 -9.95 2.30
CA GLU A 108 12.63 -10.87 1.15
C GLU A 108 11.22 -10.86 0.53
N ASN A 109 11.08 -11.35 -0.71
CA ASN A 109 9.78 -11.49 -1.40
C ASN A 109 8.90 -10.23 -1.38
N VAL A 110 9.52 -9.05 -1.55
CA VAL A 110 8.80 -7.77 -1.55
C VAL A 110 8.02 -7.60 -2.84
N THR A 111 6.70 -7.47 -2.71
CA THR A 111 5.75 -7.21 -3.79
C THR A 111 5.14 -5.82 -3.66
N GLU A 112 4.78 -5.23 -4.79
CA GLU A 112 4.12 -3.92 -4.85
C GLU A 112 2.84 -4.08 -5.65
N VAL A 113 1.74 -3.54 -5.11
CA VAL A 113 0.44 -3.48 -5.76
C VAL A 113 -0.01 -2.03 -5.78
N VAL A 114 -0.38 -1.54 -6.96
CA VAL A 114 -0.88 -0.17 -7.12
C VAL A 114 -2.39 -0.20 -7.27
N TYR A 115 -3.09 0.49 -6.37
CA TYR A 115 -4.53 0.67 -6.42
C TYR A 115 -4.88 2.04 -6.99
N VAL A 116 -5.83 2.05 -7.93
CA VAL A 116 -6.42 3.29 -8.46
C VAL A 116 -7.49 3.77 -7.49
N ILE A 117 -7.35 5.00 -7.01
CA ILE A 117 -8.27 5.64 -6.06
C ILE A 117 -8.95 6.84 -6.75
N PRO A 118 -10.18 6.67 -7.27
CA PRO A 118 -10.91 7.74 -7.95
C PRO A 118 -11.27 8.87 -7.00
N TYR A 119 -11.24 10.12 -7.46
CA TYR A 119 -11.82 11.24 -6.73
C TYR A 119 -13.11 11.64 -7.43
N GLY A 120 -14.25 11.24 -6.86
CA GLY A 120 -15.55 11.42 -7.49
C GLY A 120 -16.23 10.10 -7.87
N PRO A 121 -17.57 10.07 -7.91
CA PRO A 121 -18.36 8.87 -8.23
C PRO A 121 -18.50 8.61 -9.75
N TRP A 122 -17.47 8.90 -10.53
CA TRP A 122 -17.46 8.74 -11.99
C TRP A 122 -17.18 7.30 -12.49
N PRO A 123 -16.45 6.41 -11.79
CA PRO A 123 -16.19 5.06 -12.29
C PRO A 123 -17.48 4.25 -12.46
N LYS A 124 -17.51 3.34 -13.45
CA LYS A 124 -18.64 2.42 -13.66
C LYS A 124 -18.68 1.30 -12.62
N ASP A 125 -17.51 0.81 -12.20
CA ASP A 125 -17.38 -0.23 -11.19
C ASP A 125 -18.01 0.22 -9.85
N PRO A 126 -18.94 -0.56 -9.26
CA PRO A 126 -19.64 -0.16 -8.03
C PRO A 126 -18.72 0.09 -6.83
N LYS A 127 -17.64 -0.69 -6.67
CA LYS A 127 -16.69 -0.56 -5.55
C LYS A 127 -15.84 0.68 -5.72
N LEU A 128 -15.29 0.91 -6.92
CA LEU A 128 -14.53 2.12 -7.21
C LEU A 128 -15.39 3.38 -7.12
N LYS A 129 -16.65 3.30 -7.54
CA LYS A 129 -17.63 4.39 -7.38
C LYS A 129 -17.87 4.72 -5.91
N GLU A 130 -17.95 3.71 -5.05
CA GLU A 130 -18.08 3.91 -3.61
C GLU A 130 -16.85 4.58 -3.01
N ILE A 131 -15.65 4.07 -3.30
CA ILE A 131 -14.38 4.70 -2.91
C ILE A 131 -14.33 6.16 -3.38
N GLY A 132 -14.74 6.40 -4.62
CA GLY A 132 -14.80 7.73 -5.22
C GLY A 132 -15.75 8.68 -4.50
N ARG A 133 -16.90 8.20 -3.98
CA ARG A 133 -17.80 9.00 -3.14
C ARG A 133 -17.12 9.45 -1.85
N TRP A 134 -16.39 8.55 -1.20
CA TRP A 134 -15.64 8.90 0.02
C TRP A 134 -14.56 9.93 -0.28
N GLN A 135 -13.80 9.76 -1.35
CA GLN A 135 -12.75 10.73 -1.70
C GLN A 135 -13.28 12.08 -2.16
N TYR A 136 -14.42 12.11 -2.84
CA TYR A 136 -15.07 13.37 -3.22
C TYR A 136 -15.38 14.27 -2.02
N VAL A 137 -15.69 13.66 -0.87
CA VAL A 137 -15.92 14.39 0.39
C VAL A 137 -14.60 14.68 1.10
N GLN A 138 -13.68 13.71 1.17
CA GLN A 138 -12.45 13.83 1.95
C GLN A 138 -11.38 14.74 1.30
N ALA A 139 -11.16 14.64 -0.01
CA ALA A 139 -10.05 15.29 -0.68
C ALA A 139 -10.03 16.82 -0.50
N PRO A 140 -11.17 17.56 -0.66
CA PRO A 140 -11.19 19.01 -0.44
C PRO A 140 -10.83 19.41 0.99
N GLU A 141 -11.18 18.61 2.00
CA GLU A 141 -10.86 18.88 3.40
C GLU A 141 -9.36 18.73 3.69
N GLY A 142 -8.67 17.84 2.94
CA GLY A 142 -7.22 17.66 3.04
C GLY A 142 -6.38 18.81 2.47
N VAL A 143 -6.93 19.61 1.55
CA VAL A 143 -6.19 20.66 0.82
C VAL A 143 -5.56 21.69 1.78
N GLU A 144 -6.31 22.11 2.78
CA GLU A 144 -5.87 23.15 3.72
C GLU A 144 -4.87 22.60 4.74
N ALA A 145 -5.10 21.37 5.22
CA ALA A 145 -4.26 20.71 6.21
C ALA A 145 -2.81 20.52 5.75
N TYR A 146 -2.57 20.21 4.47
CA TYR A 146 -1.21 20.08 3.93
C TYR A 146 -0.69 21.37 3.29
N GLY A 147 -1.58 22.20 2.74
CA GLY A 147 -1.19 23.31 1.89
C GLY A 147 -0.69 24.53 2.64
N LEU A 148 -1.40 24.98 3.69
CA LEU A 148 -1.22 26.36 4.16
C LEU A 148 0.17 26.61 4.74
N ARG A 149 0.69 25.65 5.52
CA ARG A 149 2.02 25.76 6.11
C ARG A 149 3.12 25.71 5.04
N LEU A 150 3.02 24.81 4.08
CA LEU A 150 4.01 24.67 3.01
C LEU A 150 4.03 25.90 2.11
N TYR A 151 2.85 26.46 1.79
CA TYR A 151 2.74 27.67 0.97
C TYR A 151 3.37 28.89 1.64
N THR A 152 3.01 29.13 2.91
CA THR A 152 3.43 30.34 3.61
C THR A 152 4.87 30.25 4.12
N GLN A 153 5.21 29.17 4.84
CA GLN A 153 6.51 29.07 5.53
C GLN A 153 7.65 28.56 4.65
N VAL A 154 7.35 27.79 3.59
CA VAL A 154 8.38 27.20 2.71
C VAL A 154 8.45 27.93 1.37
N LEU A 155 7.30 28.15 0.73
CA LEU A 155 7.24 28.81 -0.58
C LEU A 155 7.15 30.34 -0.50
N GLY A 156 6.90 30.90 0.69
CA GLY A 156 6.85 32.35 0.91
C GLY A 156 5.61 33.04 0.35
N TRP A 157 4.54 32.30 0.05
CA TRP A 157 3.30 32.90 -0.45
C TRP A 157 2.62 33.73 0.63
N PRO A 158 2.03 34.89 0.29
CA PRO A 158 1.09 35.57 1.16
C PRO A 158 -0.07 34.65 1.56
N GLU A 159 -0.47 34.70 2.84
CA GLU A 159 -1.54 33.83 3.36
C GLU A 159 -2.86 34.00 2.58
N SER A 160 -3.20 35.22 2.18
CA SER A 160 -4.38 35.53 1.38
C SER A 160 -4.35 34.84 0.01
N GLU A 161 -3.22 34.88 -0.69
CA GLU A 161 -3.03 34.24 -1.99
C GLU A 161 -3.05 32.72 -1.86
N ALA A 162 -2.39 32.17 -0.83
CA ALA A 162 -2.41 30.73 -0.55
C ALA A 162 -3.83 30.21 -0.29
N LYS A 163 -4.63 30.93 0.51
CA LYS A 163 -6.03 30.58 0.79
C LYS A 163 -6.90 30.69 -0.46
N LEU A 164 -6.71 31.73 -1.28
CA LEU A 164 -7.43 31.89 -2.54
C LEU A 164 -7.15 30.71 -3.48
N HIS A 165 -5.88 30.36 -3.67
CA HIS A 165 -5.48 29.22 -4.49
C HIS A 165 -6.06 27.90 -3.95
N GLN A 166 -6.01 27.68 -2.63
CA GLN A 166 -6.63 26.51 -2.00
C GLN A 166 -8.15 26.46 -2.20
N ALA A 167 -8.84 27.60 -2.20
CA ALA A 167 -10.27 27.65 -2.50
C ALA A 167 -10.57 27.21 -3.94
N LEU A 168 -9.77 27.66 -4.91
CA LEU A 168 -9.86 27.23 -6.31
C LEU A 168 -9.62 25.71 -6.46
N VAL A 169 -8.63 25.18 -5.74
CA VAL A 169 -8.37 23.73 -5.71
C VAL A 169 -9.57 22.97 -5.13
N LYS A 170 -10.10 23.41 -3.99
CA LYS A 170 -11.29 22.81 -3.36
C LYS A 170 -12.51 22.87 -4.27
N GLN A 171 -12.67 23.94 -5.06
CA GLN A 171 -13.73 24.04 -6.06
C GLN A 171 -13.53 23.03 -7.19
N GLN A 172 -12.32 22.92 -7.72
CA GLN A 172 -11.99 21.97 -8.78
C GLN A 172 -12.22 20.52 -8.34
N LEU A 173 -11.83 20.15 -7.12
CA LEU A 173 -12.05 18.81 -6.56
C LEU A 173 -13.53 18.47 -6.34
N ARG A 174 -14.42 19.47 -6.31
CA ARG A 174 -15.88 19.31 -6.23
C ARG A 174 -16.54 19.35 -7.62
N ASP A 175 -15.77 19.50 -8.69
CA ASP A 175 -16.30 19.41 -10.05
C ASP A 175 -16.55 17.94 -10.41
N LYS A 176 -17.81 17.60 -10.71
CA LYS A 176 -18.20 16.24 -11.09
C LYS A 176 -17.76 15.85 -12.49
N SER A 177 -17.39 16.82 -13.33
CA SER A 177 -16.85 16.57 -14.68
C SER A 177 -15.36 16.19 -14.65
N LEU A 178 -14.70 16.36 -13.51
CA LEU A 178 -13.31 16.02 -13.33
C LEU A 178 -13.16 14.51 -13.05
N HIS A 179 -12.64 13.77 -14.01
CA HIS A 179 -12.38 12.34 -13.88
C HIS A 179 -10.91 12.10 -13.54
N ILE A 180 -10.56 12.45 -12.30
CA ILE A 180 -9.22 12.23 -11.75
C ILE A 180 -9.19 11.03 -10.80
N TYR A 181 -8.00 10.46 -10.67
CA TYR A 181 -7.67 9.44 -9.66
C TYR A 181 -6.25 9.63 -9.13
N GLY A 182 -6.06 9.21 -7.88
CA GLY A 182 -4.74 9.00 -7.27
C GLY A 182 -4.30 7.55 -7.39
N LYS A 183 -3.03 7.28 -7.07
CA LYS A 183 -2.47 5.93 -6.97
C LYS A 183 -2.04 5.67 -5.54
N LEU A 184 -2.54 4.59 -4.94
CA LEU A 184 -2.09 4.09 -3.65
C LEU A 184 -1.14 2.91 -3.90
N CYS A 185 0.13 3.08 -3.58
CA CYS A 185 1.12 2.01 -3.66
C CYS A 185 1.13 1.24 -2.33
N VAL A 186 0.81 -0.05 -2.39
CA VAL A 186 0.88 -0.97 -1.26
C VAL A 186 2.04 -1.93 -1.49
N VAL A 187 3.06 -1.81 -0.67
CA VAL A 187 4.25 -2.64 -0.70
C VAL A 187 4.21 -3.59 0.49
N ARG A 188 4.36 -4.88 0.22
CA ARG A 188 4.24 -5.94 1.22
C ARG A 188 5.33 -6.98 1.06
N GLN A 189 5.76 -7.55 2.18
CA GLN A 189 6.64 -8.71 2.21
C GLN A 189 5.83 -9.95 2.60
N PHE A 190 5.96 -11.04 1.86
CA PHE A 190 5.46 -12.36 2.24
C PHE A 190 6.61 -13.24 2.73
N SER A 191 6.61 -13.62 4.01
CA SER A 191 7.47 -14.70 4.50
C SER A 191 6.88 -16.03 4.04
N LEU A 192 7.39 -16.58 2.93
CA LEU A 192 7.14 -17.96 2.52
C LEU A 192 8.07 -18.91 3.30
N THR A 193 8.23 -18.69 4.60
CA THR A 193 8.84 -19.72 5.44
C THR A 193 7.75 -20.73 5.75
N ILE A 194 7.40 -21.55 4.76
CA ILE A 194 6.68 -22.79 5.04
C ILE A 194 7.62 -23.53 5.99
N PRO A 195 7.23 -23.82 7.24
CA PRO A 195 8.10 -24.53 8.16
C PRO A 195 8.61 -25.79 7.47
N LEU A 196 9.90 -26.13 7.59
CA LEU A 196 10.44 -27.38 7.03
C LEU A 196 9.56 -28.60 7.40
N GLN A 197 8.89 -28.54 8.55
CA GLN A 197 7.89 -29.50 9.00
C GLN A 197 6.68 -29.64 8.06
N VAL A 198 6.16 -28.54 7.49
CA VAL A 198 5.04 -28.54 6.54
C VAL A 198 5.48 -29.04 5.16
N ILE A 199 6.70 -28.70 4.72
CA ILE A 199 7.28 -29.28 3.49
C ILE A 199 7.45 -30.81 3.66
N LEU A 200 8.00 -31.24 4.80
CA LEU A 200 8.17 -32.67 5.11
C LEU A 200 6.83 -33.40 5.18
N LEU A 201 5.80 -32.81 5.80
CA LEU A 201 4.46 -33.38 5.86
C LEU A 201 3.81 -33.50 4.47
N LEU A 202 3.99 -32.53 3.59
CA LEU A 202 3.47 -32.58 2.22
C LEU A 202 4.19 -33.66 1.39
N THR A 203 5.51 -33.80 1.55
CA THR A 203 6.26 -34.88 0.89
C THR A 203 5.84 -36.26 1.42
N VAL A 204 5.71 -36.42 2.73
CA VAL A 204 5.24 -37.68 3.34
C VAL A 204 3.81 -38.00 2.91
N ALA A 205 2.92 -37.01 2.83
CA ALA A 205 1.55 -37.21 2.36
C ALA A 205 1.51 -37.62 0.88
N GLN A 206 2.36 -37.04 0.04
CA GLN A 206 2.51 -37.41 -1.37
C GLN A 206 3.00 -38.86 -1.52
N ASP A 207 4.01 -39.25 -0.74
CA ASP A 207 4.56 -40.60 -0.72
C ASP A 207 3.52 -41.61 -0.24
N MET A 208 2.78 -41.31 0.84
CA MET A 208 1.68 -42.14 1.32
C MET A 208 0.58 -42.33 0.28
N TRP A 209 0.18 -41.26 -0.42
CA TRP A 209 -0.83 -41.35 -1.47
C TRP A 209 -0.35 -42.20 -2.65
N SER A 210 0.94 -42.10 -3.02
CA SER A 210 1.55 -42.94 -4.05
C SER A 210 1.57 -44.42 -3.65
N MET A 211 1.84 -44.72 -2.38
CA MET A 211 1.85 -46.08 -1.82
C MET A 211 0.44 -46.68 -1.82
N VAL A 212 -0.57 -45.95 -1.31
CA VAL A 212 -1.97 -46.39 -1.32
C VAL A 212 -2.45 -46.67 -2.74
N GLY A 213 -2.15 -45.77 -3.69
CA GLY A 213 -2.47 -45.98 -5.10
C GLY A 213 -1.75 -47.18 -5.74
N SER A 214 -0.58 -47.59 -5.22
CA SER A 214 0.11 -48.81 -5.67
C SER A 214 -0.53 -50.08 -5.10
N VAL A 215 -0.96 -50.04 -3.83
CA VAL A 215 -1.61 -51.16 -3.13
C VAL A 215 -2.97 -51.45 -3.78
N GLU A 216 -3.78 -50.43 -4.02
CA GLU A 216 -5.07 -50.58 -4.69
C GLU A 216 -4.93 -51.16 -6.12
N ARG A 217 -3.90 -50.73 -6.86
CA ARG A 217 -3.61 -51.29 -8.20
C ARG A 217 -3.18 -52.76 -8.13
N ASN A 218 -2.41 -53.14 -7.13
CA ASN A 218 -2.00 -54.54 -6.94
C ASN A 218 -3.17 -55.43 -6.48
N GLU A 219 -4.04 -54.94 -5.60
CA GLU A 219 -5.22 -55.68 -5.16
C GLU A 219 -6.24 -55.86 -6.31
N ARG A 220 -6.43 -54.85 -7.17
CA ARG A 220 -7.26 -55.00 -8.40
C ARG A 220 -6.67 -56.01 -9.38
N LYS A 221 -5.34 -56.10 -9.51
CA LYS A 221 -4.69 -57.14 -10.34
C LYS A 221 -4.88 -58.54 -9.76
N LYS A 222 -4.76 -58.69 -8.44
CA LYS A 222 -5.00 -59.98 -7.75
C LYS A 222 -6.46 -60.43 -7.82
N SER A 223 -7.42 -59.51 -7.70
CA SER A 223 -8.84 -59.85 -7.81
C SER A 223 -9.25 -60.19 -9.26
N GLY A 224 -8.70 -59.47 -10.25
CA GLY A 224 -8.89 -59.79 -11.66
C GLY A 224 -8.27 -61.14 -12.08
N ALA A 225 -7.12 -61.51 -11.52
CA ALA A 225 -6.49 -62.80 -11.78
C ALA A 225 -7.30 -63.99 -11.22
N ARG A 226 -7.91 -63.85 -10.02
CA ARG A 226 -8.76 -64.91 -9.43
C ARG A 226 -10.05 -65.17 -10.20
N CYS A 227 -10.60 -64.17 -10.90
CA CYS A 227 -11.79 -64.36 -11.75
C CYS A 227 -11.50 -65.16 -13.02
N LEU A 228 -10.25 -65.15 -13.50
CA LEU A 228 -9.84 -65.86 -14.72
C LEU A 228 -9.44 -67.32 -14.46
N GLU A 229 -9.09 -67.66 -13.21
CA GLU A 229 -8.78 -69.05 -12.80
C GLU A 229 -10.03 -69.86 -12.43
N SER A 230 -11.21 -69.23 -12.36
CA SER A 230 -12.51 -69.86 -12.02
C SER A 230 -13.47 -70.01 -13.20
N MET A 231 -13.00 -69.84 -14.45
CA MET A 231 -13.74 -70.08 -15.70
C MET A 231 -13.14 -71.25 -16.46
#